data_AF-A0A131Z6G0-F1
#
_entry.id   AF-A0A131Z6G0-F1
#
_cell.length_a   1.000
_cell.length_b   1.000
_cell.length_c   1.000
_cell.angle_alpha   90.00
_cell.angle_beta   90.00
_cell.angle_gamma   90.00
#
_symmetry.space_group_name_H-M   'P 1'
#
loop_
_entity.id
_entity.type
_entity.pdbx_description
1 polymer ?
#
loop_
_entity_poly.entity_id
_entity_poly.type
_entity_poly.pdbx_seq_one_letter_code
_entity_poly.pdbx_strand_id
1 'polypeptide(L)'
;MKAFMVCALLATFAAVSFAHHVELCKKQDDQLRTELQCIGLHISAAANQSFNKAVKTLGCQDWSCVIRKLCVGNDLEAAMANHFTKSQISEIHSASTVCDPEAGHNHHHH
;
A
#
# COMPACT_ATOMS: atom_id res chain seq x y z
N MET A 1 32.84 37.25 13.07
CA MET A 1 32.50 35.82 13.15
C MET A 1 31.26 35.65 14.01
N LYS A 2 30.16 35.14 13.45
CA LYS A 2 29.05 34.50 14.20
C LYS A 2 28.27 33.67 13.18
N ALA A 3 28.33 32.35 13.39
CA ALA A 3 28.01 31.32 12.43
C ALA A 3 26.50 31.17 12.21
N PHE A 4 26.16 30.77 10.99
CA PHE A 4 24.83 30.34 10.56
C PHE A 4 24.31 29.21 11.45
N MET A 5 23.16 29.42 12.08
CA MET A 5 22.36 28.35 12.66
C MET A 5 21.68 27.58 11.52
N VAL A 6 22.21 26.41 11.19
CA VAL A 6 21.57 25.44 10.32
C VAL A 6 20.55 24.68 11.17
N CYS A 7 19.26 24.94 10.94
CA CYS A 7 18.17 24.10 11.43
C CYS A 7 18.28 22.73 10.74
N ALA A 8 18.96 21.79 11.40
CA ALA A 8 18.87 20.38 11.09
C ALA A 8 17.46 19.90 11.50
N LEU A 9 16.51 20.03 10.56
CA LEU A 9 15.25 19.31 10.65
C LEU A 9 15.59 17.81 10.56
N LEU A 10 15.57 17.18 11.73
CA LEU A 10 15.58 15.74 11.93
C LEU A 10 14.40 15.16 11.13
N ALA A 11 14.66 14.76 9.89
CA ALA A 11 13.79 13.84 9.18
C ALA A 11 13.91 12.49 9.88
N THR A 12 13.05 12.24 10.85
CA THR A 12 12.81 10.91 11.38
C THR A 12 12.19 10.08 10.27
N PHE A 13 13.03 9.34 9.54
CA PHE A 13 12.58 8.27 8.66
C PHE A 13 12.04 7.15 9.56
N ALA A 14 10.75 7.21 9.87
CA ALA A 14 10.05 6.03 10.35
C ALA A 14 10.05 5.02 9.20
N ALA A 15 10.94 4.05 9.26
CA ALA A 15 10.80 2.81 8.49
C ALA A 15 9.59 2.08 9.07
N VAL A 16 8.39 2.48 8.66
CA VAL A 16 7.19 1.70 8.88
C VAL A 16 7.40 0.43 8.07
N SER A 17 7.56 -0.70 8.76
CA SER A 17 7.59 -2.00 8.10
C SER A 17 6.18 -2.31 7.59
N PHE A 18 5.96 -2.22 6.28
CA PHE A 18 4.66 -2.41 5.64
C PHE A 18 4.28 -3.90 5.52
N ALA A 19 4.11 -4.58 6.65
CA ALA A 19 3.75 -6.00 6.69
C ALA A 19 2.46 -6.31 5.88
N HIS A 20 1.49 -5.40 5.89
CA HIS A 20 0.20 -5.57 5.21
C HIS A 20 0.29 -5.59 3.68
N HIS A 21 1.31 -4.98 3.07
CA HIS A 21 1.49 -5.08 1.62
C HIS A 21 1.93 -6.49 1.22
N VAL A 22 2.82 -7.10 2.01
CA VAL A 22 3.24 -8.49 1.80
C VAL A 22 2.04 -9.45 1.95
N GLU A 23 1.06 -9.11 2.79
CA GLU A 23 -0.16 -9.91 2.95
C GLU A 23 -1.05 -9.88 1.70
N LEU A 24 -1.22 -8.73 1.04
CA LEU A 24 -1.92 -8.66 -0.25
C LEU A 24 -1.29 -9.59 -1.30
N CYS A 25 0.04 -9.70 -1.34
CA CYS A 25 0.74 -10.59 -2.27
C CYS A 25 0.49 -12.08 -1.99
N LYS A 26 0.18 -12.45 -0.74
CA LYS A 26 0.00 -13.84 -0.29
C LYS A 26 -1.43 -14.33 -0.36
N LYS A 27 -2.42 -13.43 -0.40
CA LYS A 27 -3.85 -13.78 -0.47
C LYS A 27 -4.17 -14.51 -1.77
N GLN A 28 -5.22 -15.35 -1.77
CA GLN A 28 -5.77 -15.94 -3.00
C GLN A 28 -6.48 -14.88 -3.86
N ASP A 29 -6.71 -15.15 -5.14
CA ASP A 29 -7.22 -14.14 -6.08
C ASP A 29 -8.62 -13.61 -5.72
N ASP A 30 -9.49 -14.46 -5.20
CA ASP A 30 -10.82 -14.10 -4.72
C ASP A 30 -10.74 -13.22 -3.47
N GLN A 31 -9.95 -13.63 -2.48
CA GLN A 31 -9.71 -12.87 -1.25
C GLN A 31 -9.09 -11.50 -1.55
N LEU A 32 -8.06 -11.47 -2.42
CA LEU A 32 -7.41 -10.25 -2.87
C LEU A 32 -8.42 -9.31 -3.54
N ARG A 33 -9.30 -9.84 -4.39
CA ARG A 33 -10.31 -9.02 -5.06
C ARG A 33 -11.32 -8.43 -4.08
N THR A 34 -11.81 -9.22 -3.14
CA THR A 34 -12.73 -8.75 -2.09
C THR A 34 -12.08 -7.68 -1.22
N GLU A 35 -10.83 -7.87 -0.82
CA GLU A 35 -10.11 -6.88 -0.02
C GLU A 35 -9.85 -5.59 -0.80
N LEU A 36 -9.51 -5.69 -2.10
CA LEU A 36 -9.35 -4.52 -2.96
C LEU A 36 -10.65 -3.75 -3.18
N GLN A 37 -11.81 -4.43 -3.16
CA GLN A 37 -13.10 -3.74 -3.17
C GLN A 37 -13.30 -2.92 -1.89
N CYS A 38 -12.97 -3.49 -0.73
CA CYS A 38 -13.01 -2.75 0.54
C CYS A 38 -12.02 -1.58 0.53
N ILE A 39 -10.77 -1.80 0.11
CA ILE A 39 -9.75 -0.75 0.01
C ILE A 39 -10.26 0.39 -0.87
N GLY A 40 -10.90 0.08 -2.00
CA GLY A 40 -11.50 1.08 -2.89
C GLY A 40 -12.53 2.01 -2.22
N LEU A 41 -13.15 1.59 -1.12
CA LEU A 41 -14.09 2.42 -0.32
C LEU A 41 -13.37 3.32 0.69
N HIS A 42 -12.14 2.99 1.05
CA HIS A 42 -11.38 3.65 2.12
C HIS A 42 -10.21 4.53 1.61
N ILE A 43 -9.96 4.53 0.30
CA ILE A 43 -8.95 5.38 -0.32
C ILE A 43 -9.56 6.59 -1.04
N SER A 44 -8.75 7.63 -1.21
CA SER A 44 -9.10 8.85 -1.91
C SER A 44 -9.36 8.60 -3.39
N ALA A 45 -10.13 9.51 -4.00
CA ALA A 45 -10.33 9.52 -5.44
C ALA A 45 -9.00 9.59 -6.21
N ALA A 46 -7.98 10.25 -5.65
CA ALA A 46 -6.64 10.34 -6.24
C ALA A 46 -5.93 8.98 -6.24
N ALA A 47 -5.94 8.25 -5.12
CA ALA A 47 -5.37 6.91 -5.05
C ALA A 47 -6.10 5.92 -5.97
N ASN A 48 -7.43 5.98 -6.01
CA ASN A 48 -8.26 5.22 -6.95
C ASN A 48 -7.87 5.52 -8.41
N GLN A 49 -7.69 6.79 -8.76
CA GLN A 49 -7.23 7.18 -10.10
C GLN A 49 -5.83 6.63 -10.40
N SER A 50 -4.91 6.58 -9.43
CA SER A 50 -3.59 5.97 -9.59
C SER A 50 -3.69 4.47 -9.86
N PHE A 51 -4.59 3.74 -9.19
CA PHE A 51 -4.86 2.34 -9.54
C PHE A 51 -5.36 2.21 -10.99
N ASN A 52 -6.32 3.03 -11.42
CA ASN A 52 -6.83 3.00 -12.79
C ASN A 52 -5.76 3.33 -13.83
N LYS A 53 -4.80 4.19 -13.49
CA LYS A 53 -3.61 4.43 -14.31
C LYS A 53 -2.70 3.19 -14.34
N ALA A 54 -2.41 2.60 -13.19
CA ALA A 54 -1.60 1.38 -13.09
C ALA A 54 -2.21 0.21 -13.89
N VAL A 55 -3.54 0.06 -13.88
CA VAL A 55 -4.27 -0.91 -14.72
C VAL A 55 -3.90 -0.73 -16.19
N LYS A 56 -3.96 0.52 -16.69
CA LYS A 56 -3.61 0.82 -18.09
C LYS A 56 -2.13 0.61 -18.37
N THR A 57 -1.25 1.14 -17.51
CA THR A 57 0.21 1.07 -17.68
C THR A 57 0.72 -0.36 -17.69
N LEU A 58 0.15 -1.21 -16.84
CA LEU A 58 0.57 -2.61 -16.70
C LEU A 58 -0.23 -3.56 -17.61
N GLY A 59 -1.17 -3.05 -18.41
CA GLY A 59 -2.02 -3.90 -19.27
C GLY A 59 -2.85 -4.90 -18.47
N CYS A 60 -3.38 -4.48 -17.33
CA CYS A 60 -4.22 -5.28 -16.45
C CYS A 60 -5.72 -5.05 -16.74
N GLN A 61 -6.55 -6.01 -16.31
CA GLN A 61 -8.01 -5.89 -16.40
C GLN A 61 -8.62 -5.27 -15.14
N ASP A 62 -7.98 -5.45 -13.99
CA ASP A 62 -8.44 -4.96 -12.69
C ASP A 62 -7.26 -4.69 -11.74
N TRP A 63 -7.57 -4.23 -10.53
CA TRP A 63 -6.58 -3.92 -9.50
C TRP A 63 -5.90 -5.15 -8.92
N SER A 64 -6.56 -6.32 -8.94
CA SER A 64 -5.96 -7.56 -8.47
C SER A 64 -4.78 -7.96 -9.34
N CYS A 65 -4.92 -7.84 -10.67
CA CYS A 65 -3.82 -8.02 -11.61
C CYS A 65 -2.67 -7.02 -11.36
N VAL A 66 -2.99 -5.76 -11.05
CA VAL A 66 -1.97 -4.73 -10.72
C VAL A 66 -1.16 -5.20 -9.52
N ILE A 67 -1.82 -5.53 -8.41
CA ILE A 67 -1.13 -6.02 -7.21
C ILE A 67 -0.28 -7.25 -7.53
N ARG A 68 -0.82 -8.25 -8.23
CA ARG A 68 -0.06 -9.45 -8.63
C ARG A 68 1.20 -9.13 -9.40
N LYS A 69 1.15 -8.20 -10.36
CA LYS A 69 2.33 -7.78 -11.12
C LYS A 69 3.35 -7.04 -10.27
N LEU A 70 2.89 -6.21 -9.33
CA LEU A 70 3.78 -5.51 -8.40
C LEU A 70 4.40 -6.46 -7.36
N CYS A 71 3.72 -7.57 -7.04
CA CYS A 71 4.19 -8.63 -6.15
C CYS A 71 5.21 -9.60 -6.79
N VAL A 72 5.54 -9.48 -8.07
CA VAL A 72 6.55 -10.34 -8.72
C VAL A 72 7.96 -10.08 -8.15
N GLY A 73 8.20 -8.88 -7.62
CA GLY A 73 9.41 -8.55 -6.87
C GLY A 73 9.26 -8.83 -5.38
N ASN A 74 10.39 -8.89 -4.66
CA ASN A 74 10.41 -9.06 -3.20
C ASN A 74 10.05 -7.78 -2.42
N ASP A 75 9.79 -6.66 -3.10
CA ASP A 75 9.49 -5.36 -2.51
C ASP A 75 8.29 -4.72 -3.21
N LEU A 76 7.09 -4.99 -2.67
CA LEU A 76 5.85 -4.43 -3.18
C LEU A 76 5.79 -2.91 -2.99
N GLU A 77 6.32 -2.37 -1.90
CA GLU A 77 6.26 -0.93 -1.63
C GLU A 77 7.10 -0.15 -2.66
N ALA A 78 8.31 -0.62 -2.95
CA ALA A 78 9.14 -0.07 -4.01
C ALA A 78 8.48 -0.21 -5.39
N ALA A 79 7.79 -1.32 -5.65
CA ALA A 79 7.04 -1.51 -6.90
C ALA A 79 5.86 -0.51 -6.99
N MET A 80 5.11 -0.32 -5.90
CA MET A 80 4.03 0.65 -5.80
C MET A 80 4.52 2.09 -5.99
N ALA A 81 5.72 2.44 -5.51
CA ALA A 81 6.29 3.77 -5.68
C ALA A 81 6.47 4.21 -7.16
N ASN A 82 6.42 3.28 -8.12
CA ASN A 82 6.42 3.60 -9.55
C ASN A 82 5.07 4.11 -10.07
N HIS A 83 3.97 3.88 -9.34
CA HIS A 83 2.61 4.17 -9.78
C HIS A 83 1.82 5.03 -8.79
N PHE A 84 2.26 5.09 -7.54
CA PHE A 84 1.59 5.76 -6.43
C PHE A 84 2.54 6.73 -5.74
N THR A 85 2.02 7.84 -5.23
CA THR A 85 2.79 8.71 -4.34
C THR A 85 2.93 8.05 -2.96
N LYS A 86 3.92 8.48 -2.16
CA LYS A 86 4.07 7.99 -0.77
C LYS A 86 2.80 8.18 0.06
N SER A 87 2.09 9.29 -0.11
CA SER A 87 0.81 9.52 0.57
C SER A 87 -0.27 8.53 0.16
N GLN A 88 -0.35 8.20 -1.14
CA GLN A 88 -1.29 7.19 -1.65
C GLN A 88 -0.93 5.79 -1.15
N ILE A 89 0.35 5.44 -1.08
CA ILE A 89 0.82 4.16 -0.52
C ILE A 89 0.43 4.06 0.96
N SER A 90 0.67 5.11 1.74
CA SER A 90 0.25 5.16 3.16
C SER A 90 -1.26 5.04 3.34
N GLU A 91 -2.04 5.62 2.43
CA GLU A 91 -3.50 5.52 2.43
C GLU A 91 -3.96 4.09 2.11
N ILE A 92 -3.38 3.47 1.07
CA ILE A 92 -3.64 2.07 0.71
C ILE A 92 -3.27 1.15 1.86
N HIS A 93 -2.14 1.40 2.52
CA HIS A 93 -1.73 0.64 3.70
C HIS A 93 -2.76 0.70 4.83
N SER A 94 -3.18 1.92 5.19
CA SER A 94 -4.18 2.12 6.24
C SER A 94 -5.52 1.45 5.89
N ALA A 95 -5.91 1.53 4.62
CA ALA A 95 -7.10 0.87 4.12
C ALA A 95 -6.96 -0.67 4.17
N SER A 96 -5.81 -1.23 3.81
CA SER A 96 -5.53 -2.68 3.93
C SER A 96 -5.66 -3.15 5.37
N THR A 97 -5.14 -2.42 6.36
CA THR A 97 -5.29 -2.78 7.78
C THR A 97 -6.76 -2.81 8.22
N VAL A 98 -7.59 -1.89 7.74
CA VAL A 98 -9.03 -1.85 8.06
C VAL A 98 -9.80 -2.96 7.35
N CYS A 99 -9.38 -3.29 6.12
CA CYS A 99 -10.07 -4.22 5.23
C CYS A 99 -9.61 -5.67 5.37
N ASP A 100 -8.52 -5.93 6.09
CA ASP A 100 -8.01 -7.26 6.32
C ASP A 100 -8.86 -7.98 7.38
N PRO A 101 -9.64 -9.01 7.00
CA PRO A 101 -10.45 -9.77 7.96
C PRO A 101 -9.56 -10.55 8.95
N GLU A 102 -8.30 -10.83 8.61
CA GLU A 102 -7.38 -11.60 9.44
C GLU A 102 -6.67 -10.76 10.52
N ALA A 103 -6.64 -9.44 10.36
CA ALA A 103 -6.04 -8.52 11.33
C ALA A 103 -6.69 -8.60 12.73
N GLY A 104 -7.93 -9.11 12.83
CA GLY A 104 -8.64 -9.31 14.09
C GLY A 104 -8.44 -10.67 14.79
N HIS A 105 -7.79 -11.65 14.15
CA HIS A 105 -7.72 -13.02 14.68
C HIS A 105 -6.57 -13.31 15.65
N ASN A 106 -5.72 -12.31 15.95
CA ASN A 106 -4.59 -12.47 16.89
C ASN A 106 -4.91 -12.17 18.38
N HIS A 107 -6.19 -12.13 18.78
CA HIS A 107 -6.56 -11.73 20.16
C HIS A 107 -7.43 -12.70 20.97
N HIS A 108 -7.56 -13.98 20.61
CA HIS A 108 -8.28 -14.95 21.47
C HIS A 108 -7.51 -16.27 21.64
N HIS A 109 -6.46 -16.23 22.48
CA HIS A 109 -5.96 -17.41 23.18
C HIS A 109 -5.57 -17.04 24.61
N HIS A 110 -6.55 -17.05 25.51
CA HIS A 110 -6.35 -17.27 26.95
C HIS A 110 -7.52 -18.08 27.49
#